data_AF-A0A4Q1ASM1-F1
#
_entry.id   AF-A0A4Q1ASM1-F1
#
_cell.length_a   1.000
_cell.length_b   1.000
_cell.length_c   1.000
_cell.angle_alpha   90.00
_cell.angle_beta   90.00
_cell.angle_gamma   90.00
#
_symmetry.space_group_name_H-M   'P 1'
#
loop_
_entity.id
_entity.type
_entity.pdbx_description
1 polymer ?
#
loop_
_entity_poly.entity_id
_entity_poly.type
_entity_poly.pdbx_seq_one_letter_code
_entity_poly.pdbx_strand_id
1 'polypeptide(L)'
;MIKKIAILAFLSFSILNANIDVENTLEDKFASCEKAYDDCLTQCEEKENSYDECSSQCETKLYECQSEVEEALENSKEELN
;
A
#
# COMPACT_ATOMS: atom_id res chain seq x y z
N MET A 1 39.88 29.52 21.41
CA MET A 1 39.52 28.27 22.12
C MET A 1 38.00 28.16 22.16
N ILE A 2 37.40 27.44 21.21
CA ILE A 2 35.99 27.05 21.30
C ILE A 2 36.00 25.53 21.36
N LYS A 3 35.75 25.04 22.58
CA LYS A 3 35.69 23.63 22.93
C LYS A 3 34.36 23.06 22.43
N LYS A 4 34.44 21.93 21.73
CA LYS A 4 33.62 20.72 21.92
C LYS A 4 32.17 20.94 22.33
N ILE A 5 31.24 21.01 21.37
CA ILE A 5 29.95 20.29 21.44
C ILE A 5 29.59 19.92 20.00
N ALA A 6 30.10 18.78 19.56
CA ALA A 6 29.54 18.05 18.44
C ALA A 6 28.92 16.77 19.00
N ILE A 7 27.87 16.32 18.34
CA ILE A 7 27.31 14.96 18.43
C ILE A 7 26.36 14.74 19.61
N LEU A 8 25.14 15.28 19.53
CA LEU A 8 23.96 14.67 20.15
C LEU A 8 22.71 14.68 19.24
N ALA A 9 22.72 15.38 18.10
CA ALA A 9 21.57 15.47 17.20
C ALA A 9 21.52 14.38 16.12
N PHE A 10 22.43 13.40 16.13
CA PHE A 10 22.51 12.37 15.08
C PHE A 10 21.86 11.03 15.47
N LEU A 11 21.25 10.93 16.65
CA LEU A 11 20.61 9.69 17.12
C LEU A 11 19.08 9.68 16.96
N SER A 12 18.47 10.81 16.59
CA SER A 12 17.01 10.93 16.42
C SER A 12 16.50 10.62 15.01
N PHE A 13 17.39 10.44 14.01
CA PHE A 13 16.97 10.08 12.64
C PHE A 13 16.91 8.57 12.39
N SER A 14 17.50 7.74 13.25
CA SER A 14 17.57 6.29 13.01
C SER A 14 16.24 5.56 13.22
N ILE A 15 15.25 6.17 13.88
CA ILE A 15 13.93 5.57 14.13
C ILE A 15 12.91 5.96 13.04
N LEU A 16 13.17 7.02 12.26
CA LEU A 16 12.24 7.48 11.24
C LEU A 16 12.27 6.60 9.97
N ASN A 17 13.39 5.93 9.68
CA ASN A 17 13.55 5.13 8.47
C ASN A 17 12.87 3.75 8.52
N ALA A 18 12.44 3.26 9.69
CA ALA A 18 11.81 1.94 9.78
C ALA A 18 10.31 1.96 9.39
N ASN A 19 9.62 3.10 9.57
CA ASN A 19 8.20 3.23 9.21
C ASN A 19 7.98 3.70 7.77
N ILE A 20 8.94 4.44 7.19
CA ILE A 20 8.84 4.95 5.81
C ILE A 20 8.84 3.79 4.79
N ASP A 21 9.60 2.73 5.04
CA ASP A 21 9.59 1.54 4.16
C ASP A 21 8.23 0.82 4.21
N VAL A 22 7.58 0.75 5.37
CA VAL A 22 6.26 0.12 5.51
C VAL A 22 5.18 0.98 4.88
N GLU A 23 5.22 2.30 5.07
CA GLU A 23 4.25 3.25 4.52
C GLU A 23 4.33 3.31 2.98
N ASN A 24 5.53 3.38 2.41
CA ASN A 24 5.73 3.29 0.95
C ASN A 24 5.27 1.93 0.40
N THR A 25 5.57 0.83 1.10
CA THR A 25 5.15 -0.52 0.67
C THR A 25 3.62 -0.68 0.74
N LEU A 26 2.95 -0.02 1.69
CA LEU A 26 1.50 -0.07 1.80
C LEU A 26 0.84 0.74 0.68
N GLU A 27 1.32 1.96 0.43
CA GLU A 27 0.86 2.81 -0.69
C GLU A 27 1.04 2.09 -2.04
N ASP A 28 2.19 1.44 -2.25
CA ASP A 28 2.45 0.64 -3.45
C ASP A 28 1.48 -0.53 -3.62
N LYS A 29 1.05 -1.16 -2.51
CA LYS A 29 0.06 -2.25 -2.54
C LYS A 29 -1.33 -1.76 -2.89
N PHE A 30 -1.78 -0.64 -2.31
CA PHE A 30 -3.06 -0.03 -2.66
C PHE A 30 -3.07 0.46 -4.13
N ALA A 31 -1.99 1.10 -4.57
CA ALA A 31 -1.83 1.52 -5.97
C ALA A 31 -1.82 0.33 -6.94
N SER A 32 -1.29 -0.82 -6.52
CA SER A 32 -1.34 -2.05 -7.31
C SER A 32 -2.76 -2.61 -7.44
N CYS A 33 -3.58 -2.53 -6.39
CA CYS A 33 -5.00 -2.89 -6.45
C CYS A 33 -5.77 -1.99 -7.43
N GLU A 34 -5.56 -0.67 -7.37
CA GLU A 34 -6.19 0.30 -8.28
C GLU A 34 -5.78 0.07 -9.74
N LYS A 35 -4.49 -0.18 -9.98
CA LYS A 35 -4.01 -0.50 -11.32
C LYS A 35 -4.64 -1.79 -11.87
N ALA A 36 -4.76 -2.83 -11.05
CA ALA A 36 -5.39 -4.07 -11.45
C ALA A 36 -6.89 -3.89 -11.76
N TYR A 37 -7.55 -2.96 -11.05
CA TYR A 37 -8.92 -2.56 -11.34
C TYR A 37 -9.03 -1.84 -12.69
N ASP A 38 -8.17 -0.87 -12.98
CA ASP A 38 -8.14 -0.17 -14.28
C ASP A 38 -7.88 -1.12 -15.45
N ASP A 39 -6.92 -2.04 -15.28
CA ASP A 39 -6.64 -3.10 -16.26
C ASP A 39 -7.84 -4.03 -16.44
N CYS A 40 -8.59 -4.32 -15.37
CA CYS A 40 -9.82 -5.12 -15.41
C CYS A 40 -10.93 -4.41 -16.19
N LEU A 41 -11.14 -3.11 -15.95
CA LEU A 41 -12.12 -2.30 -16.68
C LEU A 41 -11.78 -2.23 -18.17
N THR A 42 -10.50 -2.03 -18.50
CA THR A 42 -10.03 -2.04 -19.90
C THR A 42 -10.39 -3.37 -20.58
N GLN A 43 -10.17 -4.50 -19.90
CA GLN A 43 -10.59 -5.81 -20.44
C GLN A 43 -12.10 -6.00 -20.53
N CYS A 44 -12.89 -5.31 -19.68
CA CYS A 44 -14.33 -5.31 -19.78
C CYS A 44 -14.83 -4.55 -21.01
N GLU A 45 -14.17 -3.45 -21.39
CA GLU A 45 -14.46 -2.71 -22.63
C GLU A 45 -14.15 -3.54 -23.89
N GLU A 46 -13.13 -4.41 -23.82
CA GLU A 46 -12.72 -5.28 -24.93
C GLU A 46 -13.60 -6.54 -25.09
N LYS A 47 -14.46 -6.86 -24.11
CA LYS A 47 -15.33 -8.05 -24.14
C LYS A 47 -16.70 -7.76 -24.72
N GLU A 48 -17.26 -8.76 -25.43
CA GLU A 48 -18.63 -8.72 -25.98
C GLU A 48 -19.74 -8.89 -24.92
N ASN A 49 -19.38 -9.18 -23.66
CA ASN A 49 -20.32 -9.38 -22.55
C ASN A 49 -20.85 -8.04 -22.01
N SER A 50 -21.86 -8.08 -21.14
CA SER A 50 -22.36 -6.88 -20.46
C SER A 50 -21.25 -6.19 -19.66
N TYR A 51 -20.91 -4.96 -20.07
CA TYR A 51 -19.92 -4.14 -19.37
C TYR A 51 -20.27 -3.98 -17.89
N ASP A 52 -21.54 -3.73 -17.56
CA ASP A 52 -22.00 -3.53 -16.18
C ASP A 52 -21.77 -4.75 -15.27
N GLU A 53 -21.95 -5.96 -15.81
CA GLU A 53 -21.69 -7.19 -15.06
C GLU A 53 -20.19 -7.41 -14.86
N CYS A 54 -19.40 -7.07 -15.88
CA CYS A 54 -17.95 -7.19 -15.83
C CYS A 54 -17.32 -6.15 -14.87
N SER A 55 -17.75 -4.88 -14.93
CA SER A 55 -17.26 -3.81 -14.06
C SER A 55 -17.61 -4.07 -12.59
N SER A 56 -18.80 -4.61 -12.31
CA SER A 56 -19.19 -5.01 -10.95
C SER A 56 -18.27 -6.09 -10.37
N GLN A 57 -17.80 -7.03 -11.20
CA GLN A 57 -16.81 -8.02 -10.78
C GLN A 57 -15.43 -7.40 -10.54
N CYS A 58 -15.03 -6.41 -11.35
CA CYS A 58 -13.79 -5.66 -11.12
C CYS A 58 -13.83 -4.89 -9.79
N GLU A 59 -14.95 -4.24 -9.48
CA GLU A 59 -15.16 -3.55 -8.19
C GLU A 59 -15.06 -4.52 -7.01
N THR A 60 -15.68 -5.69 -7.13
CA THR A 60 -15.59 -6.73 -6.09
C THR A 60 -14.13 -7.13 -5.83
N LYS A 61 -13.35 -7.34 -6.90
CA LYS A 61 -11.92 -7.67 -6.79
C LYS A 61 -11.08 -6.54 -6.20
N LEU A 62 -11.43 -5.28 -6.49
CA LEU A 62 -10.76 -4.13 -5.88
C LEU A 62 -10.98 -4.13 -4.36
N TYR A 63 -12.22 -4.30 -3.92
CA TYR A 63 -12.55 -4.39 -2.49
C TYR A 63 -11.84 -5.55 -1.80
N GLU A 64 -11.84 -6.74 -2.41
CA GLU A 64 -11.12 -7.91 -1.89
C GLU A 64 -9.62 -7.62 -1.74
N CYS A 65 -8.98 -7.07 -2.78
CA CYS A 65 -7.56 -6.72 -2.76
C CYS A 65 -7.23 -5.72 -1.64
N GLN A 66 -8.04 -4.67 -1.49
CA GLN A 66 -7.84 -3.67 -0.44
C GLN A 66 -8.02 -4.28 0.96
N SER A 67 -9.02 -5.14 1.14
CA SER A 67 -9.26 -5.85 2.40
C SER A 67 -8.08 -6.76 2.77
N GLU A 68 -7.49 -7.47 1.81
CA GLU A 68 -6.31 -8.32 2.05
C GLU A 68 -5.08 -7.48 2.45
N VAL A 69 -4.92 -6.29 1.87
CA VAL A 69 -3.83 -5.37 2.24
C VAL A 69 -4.02 -4.85 3.67
N GLU A 70 -5.24 -4.52 4.06
CA GLU A 70 -5.59 -4.12 5.43
C GLU A 70 -5.38 -5.25 6.44
N GLU A 71 -5.86 -6.46 6.14
CA GLU A 71 -5.70 -7.62 7.02
C GLU A 71 -4.21 -7.99 7.19
N ALA A 72 -3.42 -7.93 6.13
CA ALA A 72 -1.98 -8.16 6.20
C ALA A 72 -1.28 -7.12 7.10
N LEU A 73 -1.76 -5.88 7.11
CA LEU A 73 -1.25 -4.81 7.98
C LEU A 73 -1.62 -5.07 9.45
N GLU A 74 -2.84 -5.50 9.73
CA GLU A 74 -3.29 -5.86 11.09
C GLU A 74 -2.49 -7.04 11.63
N ASN A 75 -2.34 -8.12 10.86
CA ASN A 75 -1.54 -9.28 11.23
C ASN A 75 -0.07 -8.93 11.49
N SER A 76 0.52 -8.07 10.64
CA SER A 76 1.90 -7.60 10.85
C SER A 76 2.06 -6.77 12.13
N LYS A 77 1.02 -6.07 12.58
CA LYS A 77 1.02 -5.31 13.85
C LYS A 77 0.86 -6.23 15.06
N GLU A 78 0.10 -7.32 14.96
CA GLU A 78 -0.06 -8.29 16.05
C GLU A 78 1.21 -9.12 16.29
N GLU A 79 1.93 -9.52 15.24
CA GLU A 79 3.21 -10.27 15.37
C GLU A 79 4.36 -9.45 15.99
N LEU A 80 4.23 -8.12 15.98
CA LEU A 80 5.22 -7.17 16.54
C LEU A 80 4.99 -6.84 18.02
N ASN A 81 3.87 -7.30 18.62
CA ASN A 81 3.51 -7.11 20.04
C ASN A 81 3.76 -8.38 20.88
#